data_AF-A0A2H0VAV5-F1
#
_entry.id   AF-A0A2H0VAV5-F1
#
_cell.length_a   1.000
_cell.length_b   1.000
_cell.length_c   1.000
_cell.angle_alpha   90.00
_cell.angle_beta   90.00
_cell.angle_gamma   90.00
#
_symmetry.space_group_name_H-M   'P 1'
#
loop_
_entity.id
_entity.type
_entity.pdbx_description
1 polymer ?
#
loop_
_entity_poly.entity_id
_entity_poly.type
_entity_poly.pdbx_seq_one_letter_code
_entity_poly.pdbx_strand_id
1 'polypeptide(L)'
;TVMEKALPFLENDRIVQVRGRLSDKDEELKLIAEEIIGLPSDKDYGVALNNLEKSKSVVLHMPHMAEKNVLEKIKTVLGKHPGNAQVFLSVGIGQTAKKVKTQTKVSVQNGLIAELKKIAEIGKVDVE
;
A
#
# COMPACT_ATOMS: atom_id res chain seq x y z
N THR A 1 -15.77 20.04 -25.28
CA THR A 1 -17.19 19.64 -25.24
C THR A 1 -17.37 18.45 -24.29
N VAL A 2 -18.49 18.29 -23.57
CA VAL A 2 -18.68 17.18 -22.59
C VAL A 2 -18.42 15.80 -23.21
N MET A 3 -18.76 15.62 -24.50
CA MET A 3 -18.48 14.40 -25.26
C MET A 3 -16.98 14.04 -25.36
N GLU A 4 -16.08 15.01 -25.51
CA GLU A 4 -14.65 14.74 -25.69
C GLU A 4 -13.99 14.17 -24.44
N LYS A 5 -14.53 14.51 -23.26
CA LYS A 5 -14.06 13.95 -21.98
C LYS A 5 -14.63 12.56 -21.69
N ALA A 6 -15.73 12.17 -22.34
CA ALA A 6 -16.40 10.89 -22.13
C ALA A 6 -15.87 9.77 -23.05
N LEU A 7 -15.28 10.12 -24.20
CA LEU A 7 -14.64 9.20 -25.16
C LEU A 7 -13.75 8.11 -24.55
N PRO A 8 -12.80 8.42 -23.63
CA PRO A 8 -11.95 7.38 -23.04
C PRO A 8 -12.70 6.42 -22.12
N PHE A 9 -13.92 6.75 -21.69
CA PHE A 9 -14.76 5.87 -20.85
C PHE A 9 -15.72 5.01 -21.67
N LEU A 10 -15.79 5.21 -22.99
CA LEU A 10 -16.67 4.49 -23.93
C LEU A 10 -15.96 3.29 -24.60
N GLU A 11 -14.93 2.74 -23.95
CA GLU A 11 -14.25 1.53 -24.42
C GLU A 11 -15.06 0.28 -24.08
N ASN A 12 -15.04 -0.71 -24.97
CA ASN A 12 -15.67 -2.01 -24.74
C ASN A 12 -15.06 -2.70 -23.51
N ASP A 13 -15.91 -3.37 -22.72
CA ASP A 13 -15.52 -4.10 -21.50
C ASP A 13 -14.97 -3.24 -20.35
N ARG A 14 -15.08 -1.91 -20.44
CA ARG A 14 -14.61 -0.99 -19.38
C ARG A 14 -15.70 -0.76 -18.34
N ILE A 15 -15.43 -1.15 -17.10
CA ILE A 15 -16.34 -0.89 -15.98
C ILE A 15 -16.17 0.55 -15.51
N VAL A 16 -17.27 1.30 -15.50
CA VAL A 16 -17.31 2.69 -15.06
C VAL A 16 -18.46 2.91 -14.08
N GLN A 17 -18.24 3.80 -13.12
CA GLN A 17 -19.29 4.30 -12.26
C GLN A 17 -19.84 5.59 -12.85
N VAL A 18 -21.16 5.65 -13.07
CA VAL A 18 -21.82 6.82 -13.65
C VAL A 18 -22.78 7.40 -12.64
N ARG A 19 -22.67 8.71 -12.39
CA ARG A 19 -23.65 9.48 -11.64
C ARG A 19 -24.43 10.36 -12.60
N GLY A 20 -25.75 10.36 -12.49
CA GLY A 20 -26.58 11.09 -13.41
C GLY A 20 -28.04 11.14 -13.00
N ARG A 21 -28.85 11.77 -13.85
CA ARG A 21 -30.29 11.89 -13.67
C ARG A 21 -31.00 10.90 -14.58
N LEU A 22 -31.94 10.15 -14.01
CA LEU A 22 -32.88 9.34 -14.77
C LEU A 22 -33.96 10.26 -15.35
N SER A 23 -34.31 10.03 -16.61
CA SER A 23 -35.38 10.72 -17.32
C SER A 23 -36.22 9.67 -18.03
N ASP A 24 -37.53 9.66 -17.76
CA ASP A 24 -38.51 8.75 -18.38
C ASP A 24 -39.34 9.45 -19.48
N LYS A 25 -38.92 10.64 -19.92
CA LYS A 25 -39.57 11.33 -21.03
C LYS A 25 -39.52 10.49 -22.31
N ASP A 26 -40.65 10.44 -23.01
CA ASP A 26 -40.84 9.75 -24.29
C ASP A 26 -40.87 8.21 -24.19
N GLU A 27 -41.41 7.67 -23.09
CA GLU A 27 -41.61 6.22 -22.86
C GLU A 27 -40.32 5.37 -22.88
N GLU A 28 -39.15 6.01 -22.85
CA GLU A 28 -37.86 5.37 -22.89
C GLU A 28 -37.01 5.82 -21.70
N LEU A 29 -36.57 4.87 -20.88
CA LEU A 29 -35.74 5.15 -19.71
C LEU A 29 -34.34 5.59 -20.16
N LYS A 30 -34.02 6.86 -19.96
CA LYS A 30 -32.73 7.45 -20.32
C LYS A 30 -31.98 7.86 -19.05
N LEU A 31 -30.72 7.43 -18.95
CA LEU A 31 -29.80 7.95 -17.94
C LEU A 31 -28.97 9.08 -18.56
N ILE A 32 -29.14 10.30 -18.07
CA ILE A 32 -28.32 11.44 -18.45
C ILE A 32 -27.13 11.47 -17.49
N ALA A 33 -25.96 11.04 -17.97
CA ALA A 33 -24.72 11.05 -17.20
C ALA A 33 -24.26 12.50 -16.91
N GLU A 34 -24.08 12.82 -15.64
CA GLU A 34 -23.51 14.10 -15.18
C GLU A 34 -22.03 13.96 -14.85
N GLU A 35 -21.63 12.80 -14.34
CA GLU A 35 -20.26 12.50 -13.95
C GLU A 35 -19.95 11.02 -14.24
N ILE A 36 -18.77 10.77 -14.81
CA ILE A 36 -18.26 9.42 -15.09
C ILE A 36 -16.95 9.25 -14.32
N ILE A 37 -16.90 8.24 -13.47
CA ILE A 37 -15.73 7.87 -12.67
C ILE A 37 -15.26 6.51 -13.18
N GLY A 38 -14.03 6.47 -13.70
CA GLY A 38 -13.39 5.19 -14.03
C GLY A 38 -13.11 4.43 -12.74
N LEU A 39 -13.56 3.18 -12.66
CA LEU A 39 -13.10 2.32 -11.57
C LEU A 39 -11.62 1.97 -11.83
N PRO A 40 -10.75 2.08 -10.83
CA PRO A 40 -9.36 1.66 -10.99
C PRO A 40 -9.35 0.18 -11.35
N SER A 41 -8.73 -0.15 -12.47
CA SER A 41 -8.46 -1.56 -12.81
C SER A 41 -7.49 -2.13 -11.77
N ASP A 42 -7.54 -3.44 -11.52
CA ASP A 42 -6.61 -4.15 -10.60
C ASP A 42 -5.14 -3.76 -10.81
N LYS A 43 -4.75 -3.47 -12.06
CA LYS A 43 -3.41 -2.98 -12.42
C LYS A 43 -3.10 -1.59 -11.86
N ASP A 44 -4.00 -0.63 -11.98
CA ASP A 44 -3.83 0.72 -11.43
C ASP A 44 -3.89 0.71 -9.91
N TYR A 45 -4.72 -0.15 -9.32
CA TYR A 45 -4.74 -0.38 -7.88
C TYR A 45 -3.39 -0.93 -7.41
N GLY A 46 -2.85 -1.94 -8.09
CA GLY A 46 -1.53 -2.50 -7.79
C GLY A 46 -0.40 -1.48 -7.93
N VAL A 47 -0.45 -0.59 -8.93
CA VAL A 47 0.54 0.48 -9.12
C VAL A 47 0.42 1.56 -8.04
N ALA A 48 -0.81 1.96 -7.69
CA ALA A 48 -1.07 2.91 -6.61
C ALA A 48 -0.60 2.35 -5.26
N LEU A 49 -0.91 1.08 -4.95
CA LEU A 49 -0.42 0.36 -3.78
C LEU A 49 1.10 0.30 -3.76
N ASN A 50 1.71 -0.05 -4.88
CA ASN A 50 3.16 -0.19 -5.00
C ASN A 50 3.87 1.17 -4.82
N ASN A 51 3.32 2.24 -5.37
CA ASN A 51 3.83 3.60 -5.12
C ASN A 51 3.64 4.01 -3.66
N LEU A 52 2.49 3.70 -3.06
CA LEU A 52 2.22 3.95 -1.65
C LEU A 52 3.18 3.16 -0.75
N GLU A 53 3.56 1.95 -1.15
CA GLU A 53 4.55 1.11 -0.45
C GLU A 53 5.98 1.60 -0.65
N LYS A 54 6.33 2.12 -1.83
CA LYS A 54 7.66 2.73 -2.08
C LYS A 54 7.89 3.98 -1.25
N SER A 55 6.83 4.77 -1.03
CA SER A 55 6.90 5.93 -0.14
C SER A 55 6.95 5.54 1.34
N LYS A 56 6.59 4.30 1.69
CA LYS A 56 6.60 3.81 3.06
C LYS A 56 7.94 3.18 3.42
N SER A 57 8.28 3.32 4.68
CA SER A 57 9.47 2.78 5.30
C SER A 57 9.12 2.19 6.65
N VAL A 58 9.61 0.99 6.91
CA VAL A 58 9.33 0.27 8.16
C VAL A 58 10.52 0.50 9.09
N VAL A 59 10.29 1.17 10.21
CA VAL A 59 11.30 1.40 11.24
C VAL A 59 11.08 0.44 12.39
N LEU A 60 12.05 -0.44 12.60
CA LEU A 60 12.10 -1.43 13.67
C LEU A 60 12.89 -0.86 14.83
N HIS A 61 12.24 -0.45 15.90
CA HIS A 61 12.90 0.01 17.11
C HIS A 61 13.15 -1.16 18.05
N MET A 62 14.43 -1.40 18.36
CA MET A 62 14.89 -2.44 19.27
C MET A 62 15.63 -1.80 20.44
N PRO A 63 15.26 -2.11 21.70
CA PRO A 63 15.90 -1.54 22.88
C PRO A 63 17.33 -2.04 23.07
N HIS A 64 17.67 -3.24 22.59
CA HIS A 64 19.01 -3.83 22.60
C HIS A 64 19.33 -4.47 21.24
N MET A 65 20.62 -4.67 20.95
CA MET A 65 21.04 -5.34 19.73
C MET A 65 20.63 -6.82 19.81
N ALA A 66 19.74 -7.22 18.91
CA ALA A 66 19.20 -8.56 18.87
C ALA A 66 20.29 -9.62 18.71
N GLU A 67 20.12 -10.77 19.38
CA GLU A 67 21.02 -11.91 19.21
C GLU A 67 21.08 -12.32 17.73
N LYS A 68 22.22 -12.87 17.28
CA LYS A 68 22.38 -13.35 15.88
C LYS A 68 21.21 -14.23 15.41
N ASN A 69 20.67 -15.03 16.32
CA ASN A 69 19.56 -15.94 16.07
C ASN A 69 18.23 -15.20 15.76
N VAL A 70 18.01 -14.04 16.38
CA VAL A 70 16.83 -13.21 16.17
C VAL A 70 16.97 -12.34 14.92
N LEU A 71 18.19 -11.86 14.62
CA LEU A 71 18.48 -11.20 13.35
C LEU A 71 18.22 -12.12 12.15
N GLU A 72 18.58 -13.40 12.24
CA GLU A 72 18.28 -14.41 11.22
C GLU A 72 16.77 -14.64 11.06
N LYS A 73 16.02 -14.69 12.18
CA LYS A 73 14.56 -14.77 12.15
C LYS A 73 13.92 -13.55 11.51
N ILE A 74 14.37 -12.34 11.87
CA ILE A 74 13.90 -11.09 11.25
C ILE A 74 14.17 -11.14 9.75
N LYS A 75 15.40 -11.48 9.34
CA LYS A 75 15.76 -11.60 7.91
C LYS A 75 14.88 -12.60 7.18
N THR A 76 14.55 -13.73 7.81
CA THR A 76 13.65 -14.75 7.26
C THR A 76 12.22 -14.24 7.12
N VAL A 77 11.68 -13.55 8.12
CA VAL A 77 10.34 -12.95 8.09
C VAL A 77 10.27 -11.86 7.02
N LEU A 78 11.29 -11.00 6.94
CA LEU A 78 11.40 -9.98 5.90
C LEU A 78 11.49 -10.61 4.50
N GLY A 79 12.19 -11.74 4.36
CA GLY A 79 12.28 -12.49 3.09
C GLY A 79 10.98 -13.18 2.67
N LYS A 80 10.11 -13.56 3.61
CA LYS A 80 8.80 -14.18 3.32
C LYS A 80 7.78 -13.19 2.77
N HIS A 81 7.99 -11.89 2.96
CA HIS A 81 7.08 -10.83 2.52
C HIS A 81 7.81 -9.84 1.59
N PRO A 82 8.19 -10.27 0.37
CA PRO A 82 8.84 -9.38 -0.59
C PRO A 82 7.89 -8.21 -0.93
N GLY A 83 8.42 -7.00 -0.94
CA GLY A 83 7.65 -5.80 -1.31
C GLY A 83 8.53 -4.60 -1.57
N ASN A 84 7.97 -3.40 -1.45
CA ASN A 84 8.62 -2.17 -1.90
C ASN A 84 8.98 -1.18 -0.80
N ALA A 85 8.57 -1.44 0.45
CA ALA A 85 8.88 -0.56 1.57
C ALA A 85 10.30 -0.83 2.10
N GLN A 86 11.04 0.26 2.33
CA GLN A 86 12.42 0.20 2.81
C GLN A 86 12.44 -0.07 4.33
N VAL A 87 13.21 -1.06 4.77
CA VAL A 87 13.31 -1.39 6.19
C VAL A 87 14.53 -0.73 6.84
N PHE A 88 14.31 -0.07 7.97
CA PHE A 88 15.32 0.53 8.83
C PHE A 88 15.29 -0.15 10.20
N LEU A 89 16.44 -0.59 10.70
CA LEU A 89 16.59 -0.99 12.09
C LEU A 89 17.07 0.19 12.91
N SER A 90 16.40 0.50 14.00
CA SER A 90 16.82 1.48 14.98
C SER A 90 17.17 0.75 16.27
N VAL A 91 18.45 0.65 16.60
CA VAL A 91 18.94 -0.07 17.79
C VAL A 91 19.40 0.93 18.84
N GLY A 92 18.77 0.90 20.02
CA GLY A 92 19.08 1.76 21.17
C GLY A 92 17.84 2.44 21.77
N ILE A 93 17.99 3.00 22.96
CA ILE A 93 16.93 3.68 23.72
C ILE A 93 17.24 5.18 23.72
N GLY A 94 16.36 6.01 23.16
CA GLY A 94 16.51 7.48 23.18
C GLY A 94 17.41 8.06 22.07
N GLN A 95 18.16 9.12 22.36
CA GLN A 95 19.00 9.86 21.39
C GLN A 95 20.20 9.08 20.82
N THR A 96 20.55 7.93 21.40
CA THR A 96 21.65 7.04 20.95
C THR A 96 21.20 5.95 19.98
N ALA A 97 19.96 6.00 19.50
CA ALA A 97 19.44 5.01 18.58
C ALA A 97 20.17 5.06 17.22
N LYS A 98 20.93 4.02 16.90
CA LYS A 98 21.58 3.88 15.59
C LYS A 98 20.56 3.37 14.56
N LYS A 99 20.21 4.21 13.58
CA LYS A 99 19.45 3.80 12.39
C LYS A 99 20.40 3.09 11.40
N VAL A 100 20.18 1.80 11.19
CA VAL A 100 20.84 0.96 10.19
C VAL A 100 19.87 0.71 9.05
N LYS A 101 20.24 1.17 7.85
CA LYS A 101 19.49 0.87 6.64
C LYS A 101 19.76 -0.57 6.22
N THR A 102 18.72 -1.38 6.12
CA THR A 102 18.85 -2.74 5.60
C THR A 102 18.72 -2.74 4.08
N GLN A 103 19.25 -3.76 3.39
CA GLN A 103 19.07 -3.90 1.94
C GLN A 103 17.72 -4.52 1.57
N THR A 104 16.96 -5.00 2.56
CA THR A 104 15.72 -5.74 2.33
C THR A 104 14.54 -4.78 2.17
N LYS A 105 13.73 -5.03 1.14
CA LYS A 105 12.46 -4.35 0.90
C LYS A 105 11.32 -5.31 1.17
N VAL A 106 10.32 -4.87 1.91
CA VAL A 106 9.21 -5.72 2.35
C VAL A 106 7.86 -5.10 2.06
N SER A 107 6.83 -5.93 2.00
CA SER A 107 5.47 -5.43 1.87
C SER A 107 4.92 -5.05 3.23
N VAL A 108 4.26 -3.89 3.29
CA VAL A 108 3.56 -3.43 4.50
C VAL A 108 2.14 -4.01 4.58
N GLN A 109 1.72 -4.75 3.54
CA GLN A 109 0.39 -5.35 3.47
C GLN A 109 0.34 -6.63 4.31
N ASN A 110 -0.50 -6.58 5.33
CA ASN A 110 -1.06 -7.69 6.11
C ASN A 110 -0.09 -8.80 6.55
N GLY A 111 0.26 -8.74 7.84
CA GLY A 111 0.89 -9.85 8.58
C GLY A 111 2.32 -9.56 9.03
N LEU A 112 3.08 -8.75 8.27
CA LEU A 112 4.47 -8.42 8.59
C LEU A 112 4.59 -7.74 9.96
N ILE A 113 3.75 -6.74 10.24
CA ILE A 113 3.75 -6.02 11.53
C ILE A 113 3.39 -6.96 12.68
N ALA A 114 2.50 -7.94 12.46
CA ALA A 114 2.10 -8.90 13.48
C ALA A 114 3.21 -9.92 13.76
N GLU A 115 3.88 -10.43 12.72
CA GLU A 115 5.03 -11.34 12.84
C GLU A 115 6.24 -10.65 13.48
N LEU A 116 6.49 -9.38 13.12
CA LEU A 116 7.55 -8.57 13.72
C LEU A 116 7.25 -8.24 15.19
N LYS A 117 6.00 -7.95 15.55
CA LYS A 117 5.61 -7.74 16.96
C LYS A 117 5.71 -9.01 17.83
N LYS A 118 5.71 -10.21 17.25
CA LYS A 118 5.94 -11.46 18.02
C LYS A 118 7.38 -11.61 18.48
N ILE A 119 8.31 -10.84 17.92
CA ILE A 119 9.72 -10.88 18.32
C ILE A 119 9.87 -9.96 19.52
N ALA A 120 10.13 -10.54 20.68
CA ALA A 120 10.25 -9.82 21.96
C ALA A 120 11.34 -8.72 21.96
N GLU A 121 12.31 -8.81 21.04
CA GLU A 121 13.37 -7.82 20.86
C GLU A 121 12.93 -6.58 20.07
N ILE A 122 11.74 -6.60 19.45
CA ILE A 122 11.17 -5.46 18.76
C ILE A 122 10.29 -4.70 19.76
N GLY A 123 10.80 -3.59 20.27
CA GLY A 123 10.05 -2.73 21.19
C GLY A 123 8.94 -1.95 20.50
N LYS A 124 9.16 -1.51 19.25
CA LYS A 124 8.16 -0.79 18.46
C LYS A 124 8.39 -0.98 16.96
N VAL A 125 7.31 -1.10 16.21
CA VAL A 125 7.31 -1.04 14.73
C VAL A 125 6.62 0.25 14.33
N ASP A 126 7.33 1.12 13.63
CA ASP A 126 6.80 2.35 13.04
C ASP A 126 6.77 2.21 11.52
N VAL A 127 5.77 2.81 10.88
CA VAL A 127 5.62 2.81 9.42
C VAL A 127 5.53 4.27 9.01
N GLU A 128 6.63 4.81 8.48
CA GLU A 128 6.75 6.19 7.99
C GLU A 128 6.52 6.24 6.48
#